data_AF-A0A542AUJ4-F1
#
_entry.id   AF-A0A542AUJ4-F1
#
_cell.length_a   1.000
_cell.length_b   1.000
_cell.length_c   1.000
_cell.angle_alpha   90.00
_cell.angle_beta   90.00
_cell.angle_gamma   90.00
#
_symmetry.space_group_name_H-M   'P 1'
#
loop_
_entity.id
_entity.type
_entity.pdbx_description
1 polymer ?
#
loop_
_entity_poly.entity_id
_entity_poly.type
_entity_poly.pdbx_seq_one_letter_code
_entity_poly.pdbx_strand_id
1 'polypeptide(L)'
;MESSPSSIRKGFILAGLMNMSVLLFSKLFTNPVIPKFDPVVMSNFGLLMILIWGLAYISVANNYHRVKWLIAVFAIEKFIYGFTWINWHLNNSITEVFDKDLFAGMFYAVYGVNDWIFFLFFTYVFFNLLKN
;
A
#
# COMPACT_ATOMS: atom_id res chain seq x y z
N MET A 1 -20.71 13.36 5.83
CA MET A 1 -21.14 12.74 4.57
C MET A 1 -20.96 11.24 4.71
N GLU A 2 -22.03 10.45 4.78
CA GLU A 2 -21.94 9.00 4.69
C GLU A 2 -21.49 8.62 3.27
N SER A 3 -20.39 7.88 3.13
CA SER A 3 -19.96 7.40 1.82
C SER A 3 -20.92 6.30 1.34
N SER A 4 -21.41 6.41 0.10
CA SER A 4 -22.27 5.36 -0.49
C SER A 4 -21.54 4.00 -0.52
N PRO A 5 -22.25 2.87 -0.43
CA PRO A 5 -21.64 1.53 -0.53
C PRO A 5 -20.80 1.33 -1.81
N SER A 6 -21.18 2.01 -2.90
CA SER A 6 -20.45 2.03 -4.18
C SER A 6 -19.10 2.73 -4.06
N SER A 7 -19.01 3.82 -3.30
CA SER A 7 -17.77 4.57 -3.08
C SER A 7 -16.75 3.76 -2.27
N ILE A 8 -17.18 3.08 -1.20
CA ILE A 8 -16.30 2.23 -0.38
C ILE A 8 -15.74 1.09 -1.23
N ARG A 9 -16.60 0.38 -1.98
CA ARG A 9 -16.16 -0.70 -2.88
C ARG A 9 -15.09 -0.23 -3.87
N LYS A 10 -15.25 0.94 -4.48
CA LYS A 10 -14.25 1.52 -5.38
C LYS A 10 -12.94 1.83 -4.65
N GLY A 11 -13.00 2.26 -3.39
CA GLY A 11 -11.82 2.46 -2.54
C GLY A 11 -11.00 1.18 -2.33
N PHE A 12 -11.64 0.03 -2.08
CA PHE A 12 -10.94 -1.27 -2.00
C PHE A 12 -10.27 -1.64 -3.32
N ILE A 13 -10.96 -1.45 -4.45
CA ILE A 13 -10.40 -1.73 -5.78
C ILE A 13 -9.21 -0.81 -6.05
N LEU A 14 -9.33 0.48 -5.77
CA LEU A 14 -8.25 1.45 -5.94
C LEU A 14 -7.05 1.12 -5.06
N ALA A 15 -7.26 0.75 -3.79
CA ALA A 15 -6.20 0.29 -2.89
C ALA A 15 -5.43 -0.89 -3.49
N GLY A 16 -6.16 -1.87 -4.03
CA GLY A 16 -5.56 -3.02 -4.67
C GLY A 16 -4.75 -2.66 -5.92
N LEU A 17 -5.30 -1.83 -6.79
CA LEU A 17 -4.62 -1.36 -8.00
C LEU A 17 -3.36 -0.54 -7.68
N MET A 18 -3.40 0.26 -6.61
CA MET A 18 -2.23 1.01 -6.15
C MET A 18 -1.13 0.09 -5.64
N ASN A 19 -1.46 -0.99 -4.91
CA ASN A 19 -0.48 -2.01 -4.58
C ASN A 19 0.06 -2.72 -5.84
N MET A 20 -0.79 -3.00 -6.84
CA MET A 20 -0.37 -3.62 -8.10
C MET A 20 0.58 -2.72 -8.92
N SER A 21 0.61 -1.41 -8.67
CA SER A 21 1.58 -0.51 -9.29
C SER A 21 3.04 -0.91 -9.01
N VAL A 22 3.29 -1.70 -7.95
CA VAL A 22 4.60 -2.31 -7.68
C VAL A 22 5.14 -3.08 -8.89
N LEU A 23 4.28 -3.68 -9.71
CA LEU A 23 4.68 -4.37 -10.94
C LEU A 23 5.32 -3.42 -11.96
N LEU A 24 4.78 -2.20 -12.08
CA LEU A 24 5.33 -1.19 -12.97
C LEU A 24 6.66 -0.67 -12.43
N PHE A 25 6.70 -0.24 -11.17
CA PHE A 25 7.88 0.39 -10.59
C PHE A 25 9.07 -0.58 -10.43
N SER A 26 8.78 -1.84 -10.10
CA SER A 26 9.80 -2.89 -9.98
C SER A 26 10.19 -3.52 -11.33
N LYS A 27 9.61 -3.07 -12.45
CA LYS A 27 9.79 -3.69 -13.78
C LYS A 27 9.52 -5.20 -13.71
N LEU A 28 8.37 -5.59 -13.17
CA LEU A 28 7.98 -6.98 -12.90
C LEU A 28 8.99 -7.71 -11.99
N PHE A 29 9.39 -7.07 -10.89
CA PHE A 29 10.36 -7.59 -9.89
C PHE A 29 11.79 -7.78 -10.41
N THR A 30 12.12 -7.24 -11.60
CA THR A 30 13.48 -7.35 -12.17
C THR A 30 14.37 -6.16 -11.83
N ASN A 31 13.83 -5.08 -11.27
CA ASN A 31 14.58 -3.90 -10.86
C ASN A 31 15.38 -4.17 -9.57
N PRO A 32 16.72 -4.24 -9.62
CA PRO A 32 17.53 -4.54 -8.43
C PRO A 32 17.70 -3.33 -7.50
N VAL A 33 17.35 -2.12 -7.94
CA VAL A 33 17.58 -0.89 -7.18
C VAL A 33 16.65 -0.83 -5.98
N ILE A 34 15.37 -1.20 -6.13
CA ILE A 34 14.39 -1.13 -5.04
C ILE A 34 14.84 -1.98 -3.82
N PRO A 35 15.17 -3.29 -3.98
CA PRO A 35 15.67 -4.10 -2.87
C PRO A 35 17.03 -3.68 -2.35
N LYS A 36 17.85 -2.99 -3.14
CA LYS A 36 19.19 -2.56 -2.68
C LYS A 36 19.10 -1.44 -1.64
N PHE A 37 18.11 -0.55 -1.76
CA PHE A 37 17.91 0.57 -0.85
C PHE A 37 17.07 0.23 0.40
N ASP A 38 16.28 -0.84 0.36
CA ASP A 38 15.60 -1.42 1.53
C ASP A 38 15.46 -2.94 1.34
N PRO A 39 16.50 -3.71 1.71
CA PRO A 39 16.53 -5.15 1.46
C PRO A 39 15.62 -5.95 2.39
N VAL A 40 15.08 -5.33 3.44
CA VAL A 40 14.21 -6.03 4.39
C VAL A 40 12.77 -5.89 3.94
N VAL A 41 12.27 -4.66 3.83
CA VAL A 41 10.85 -4.40 3.55
C VAL A 41 10.60 -4.46 2.05
N MET A 42 11.51 -3.93 1.24
CA MET A 42 11.36 -3.87 -0.22
C MET A 42 12.18 -4.94 -0.96
N SER A 43 12.43 -6.07 -0.30
CA SER A 43 12.91 -7.30 -0.96
C SER A 43 11.94 -7.76 -2.05
N ASN A 44 12.39 -8.60 -3.00
CA ASN A 44 11.49 -9.20 -3.99
C ASN A 44 10.32 -9.96 -3.35
N PHE A 45 10.55 -10.58 -2.19
CA PHE A 45 9.49 -11.19 -1.40
C PHE A 45 8.52 -10.13 -0.84
N GLY A 46 9.03 -9.03 -0.26
CA GLY A 46 8.21 -7.90 0.20
C GLY A 46 7.37 -7.29 -0.93
N LEU A 47 7.96 -7.05 -2.09
CA LEU A 47 7.25 -6.54 -3.28
C LEU A 47 6.15 -7.51 -3.76
N LEU A 48 6.41 -8.82 -3.73
CA LEU A 48 5.39 -9.83 -3.99
C LEU A 48 4.27 -9.76 -2.95
N MET A 49 4.60 -9.59 -1.67
CA MET A 49 3.59 -9.47 -0.62
C MET A 49 2.73 -8.22 -0.79
N ILE A 50 3.29 -7.08 -1.23
CA ILE A 50 2.50 -5.89 -1.60
C ILE A 50 1.45 -6.25 -2.66
N LEU A 51 1.84 -6.99 -3.70
CA LEU A 51 0.92 -7.47 -4.72
C LEU A 51 -0.19 -8.36 -4.14
N ILE A 52 0.17 -9.33 -3.29
CA ILE A 52 -0.78 -10.24 -2.64
C ILE A 52 -1.77 -9.49 -1.76
N TRP A 53 -1.33 -8.50 -0.98
CA TRP A 53 -2.22 -7.63 -0.21
C TRP A 53 -3.17 -6.84 -1.11
N GLY A 54 -2.69 -6.36 -2.26
CA GLY A 54 -3.54 -5.69 -3.23
C GLY A 54 -4.68 -6.57 -3.74
N LEU A 55 -4.37 -7.84 -4.03
CA LEU A 55 -5.37 -8.84 -4.40
C LEU A 55 -6.33 -9.13 -3.24
N ALA A 56 -5.84 -9.18 -2.00
CA ALA A 56 -6.67 -9.38 -0.82
C ALA A 56 -7.71 -8.26 -0.67
N TYR A 57 -7.33 -6.98 -0.86
CA TYR A 57 -8.28 -5.87 -0.82
C TYR A 57 -9.36 -5.99 -1.90
N ILE A 58 -8.97 -6.30 -3.14
CA ILE A 58 -9.90 -6.47 -4.26
C ILE A 58 -10.88 -7.62 -4.00
N SER A 59 -10.38 -8.75 -3.47
CA SER A 59 -11.17 -9.96 -3.24
C SER A 59 -12.36 -9.73 -2.31
N VAL A 60 -12.23 -8.81 -1.35
CA VAL A 60 -13.28 -8.50 -0.38
C VAL A 60 -14.10 -7.26 -0.73
N ALA A 61 -13.80 -6.57 -1.84
CA ALA A 61 -14.44 -5.30 -2.20
C ALA A 61 -15.98 -5.36 -2.29
N ASN A 62 -16.56 -6.51 -2.63
CA ASN A 62 -18.02 -6.70 -2.66
C ASN A 62 -18.62 -7.13 -1.31
N ASN A 63 -17.81 -7.70 -0.41
CA ASN A 63 -18.25 -8.33 0.84
C ASN A 63 -17.60 -7.71 2.08
N TYR A 64 -17.01 -6.51 1.95
CA TYR A 64 -16.25 -5.84 3.01
C TYR A 64 -17.04 -5.69 4.32
N HIS A 65 -18.36 -5.49 4.23
CA HIS A 65 -19.26 -5.36 5.37
C HIS A 65 -19.29 -6.61 6.27
N ARG A 66 -18.91 -7.78 5.77
CA ARG A 66 -18.89 -9.06 6.52
C ARG A 66 -17.55 -9.32 7.22
N VAL A 67 -16.51 -8.54 6.91
CA VAL A 67 -15.13 -8.85 7.29
C VAL A 67 -14.47 -7.67 8.02
N LYS A 68 -15.20 -6.99 8.90
CA LYS A 68 -14.71 -5.79 9.62
C LYS A 68 -13.34 -5.96 10.28
N TRP A 69 -13.07 -7.11 10.91
CA TRP A 69 -11.77 -7.37 11.53
C TRP A 69 -10.63 -7.52 10.52
N LEU A 70 -10.90 -8.05 9.32
CA LEU A 70 -9.91 -8.08 8.24
C LEU A 70 -9.59 -6.67 7.74
N ILE A 71 -10.58 -5.77 7.72
CA ILE A 71 -10.36 -4.36 7.37
C ILE A 71 -9.45 -3.67 8.41
N ALA A 72 -9.60 -4.00 9.69
CA ALA A 72 -8.67 -3.53 10.72
C ALA A 72 -7.25 -4.05 10.48
N VAL A 73 -7.09 -5.31 10.06
CA VAL A 73 -5.78 -5.87 9.67
C VAL A 73 -5.18 -5.09 8.49
N PHE A 74 -5.98 -4.74 7.48
CA PHE A 74 -5.51 -3.90 6.36
C PHE A 74 -5.06 -2.51 6.83
N ALA A 75 -5.77 -1.90 7.77
CA ALA A 75 -5.34 -0.62 8.34
C ALA A 75 -3.98 -0.76 9.05
N ILE A 76 -3.79 -1.79 9.89
CA ILE A 76 -2.53 -2.02 10.58
C ILE A 76 -1.38 -2.25 9.58
N GLU A 77 -1.61 -3.05 8.55
CA GLU A 77 -0.62 -3.29 7.51
C GLU A 77 -0.23 -2.00 6.78
N LYS A 78 -1.20 -1.17 6.37
CA LYS A 78 -0.94 0.14 5.76
C LYS A 78 -0.19 1.10 6.68
N PHE A 79 -0.52 1.10 7.97
CA PHE A 79 0.21 1.89 8.96
C PHE A 79 1.69 1.47 9.05
N ILE A 80 1.98 0.15 9.06
CA ILE A 80 3.35 -0.36 9.13
C ILE A 80 4.17 0.08 7.91
N TYR A 81 3.62 -0.03 6.69
CA TYR A 81 4.33 0.43 5.48
C TYR A 81 4.50 1.95 5.46
N GLY A 82 3.45 2.70 5.80
CA GLY A 82 3.52 4.17 5.86
C GLY A 82 4.52 4.68 6.90
N PHE A 83 4.60 4.03 8.06
CA PHE A 83 5.60 4.33 9.09
C PHE A 83 7.03 3.96 8.64
N THR A 84 7.20 2.78 8.04
CA THR A 84 8.49 2.34 7.51
C THR A 84 9.00 3.31 6.44
N TRP A 85 8.12 3.80 5.57
CA TRP A 85 8.45 4.81 4.56
C TRP A 85 8.95 6.12 5.14
N ILE A 86 8.29 6.64 6.18
CA ILE A 86 8.73 7.84 6.91
C ILE A 86 10.10 7.57 7.51
N ASN A 87 10.27 6.45 8.23
CA ASN A 87 11.54 6.10 8.83
C ASN A 87 12.66 5.99 7.77
N TRP A 88 12.36 5.42 6.60
CA TRP A 88 13.30 5.36 5.50
C TRP A 88 13.71 6.76 5.02
N HIS A 89 12.76 7.69 4.83
CA HIS A 89 13.04 9.07 4.41
C HIS A 89 13.81 9.90 5.45
N LEU A 90 13.64 9.62 6.73
CA LEU A 90 14.38 10.29 7.79
C LEU A 90 15.86 9.86 7.85
N ASN A 91 16.18 8.67 7.34
CA ASN A 91 17.50 8.06 7.45
C ASN A 91 18.23 7.91 6.10
N ASN A 92 17.56 8.16 4.97
CA ASN A 92 18.10 7.95 3.63
C ASN A 92 17.76 9.11 2.70
N SER A 93 18.54 9.23 1.62
CA SER A 93 18.31 10.23 0.58
C SER A 93 17.55 9.63 -0.60
N ILE A 94 16.36 10.13 -0.88
CA ILE A 94 15.60 9.74 -2.08
C ILE A 94 16.31 10.16 -3.38
N THR A 95 17.09 11.25 -3.35
CA THR A 95 17.87 11.71 -4.51
C THR A 95 18.86 10.64 -4.96
N GLU A 96 19.50 9.93 -4.03
CA GLU A 96 20.39 8.82 -4.36
C GLU A 96 19.68 7.67 -5.07
N VAL A 97 18.39 7.46 -4.80
CA VAL A 97 17.59 6.44 -5.50
C VAL A 97 17.27 6.89 -6.92
N PHE A 98 16.87 8.16 -7.09
CA PHE A 98 16.61 8.75 -8.41
C PHE A 98 17.84 8.73 -9.31
N ASP A 99 19.03 8.97 -8.76
CA ASP A 99 20.29 8.90 -9.49
C ASP A 99 20.62 7.48 -9.98
N LYS A 100 20.03 6.44 -9.36
CA LYS A 100 20.24 5.03 -9.74
C LYS A 100 19.17 4.51 -10.69
N ASP A 101 17.90 4.81 -10.45
CA ASP A 101 16.79 4.39 -11.31
C ASP A 101 15.55 5.24 -11.07
N LEU A 102 15.00 5.79 -12.17
CA LEU A 102 13.82 6.67 -12.14
C LEU A 102 12.58 5.98 -11.54
N PHE A 103 12.33 4.72 -11.88
CA PHE A 103 11.14 4.01 -11.41
C PHE A 103 11.25 3.66 -9.92
N ALA A 104 12.44 3.29 -9.45
CA ALA A 104 12.72 3.12 -8.03
C ALA A 104 12.55 4.44 -7.28
N GLY A 105 13.10 5.55 -7.79
CA GLY A 105 12.94 6.86 -7.19
C GLY A 105 11.46 7.28 -7.09
N MET A 106 10.71 7.11 -8.18
CA MET A 106 9.26 7.35 -8.18
C MET A 106 8.52 6.49 -7.17
N PHE A 107 8.84 5.20 -7.08
CA PHE A 107 8.25 4.31 -6.08
C PHE A 107 8.48 4.83 -4.66
N TYR A 108 9.75 5.06 -4.29
CA TYR A 108 10.11 5.63 -2.99
C TYR A 108 9.51 7.01 -2.76
N ALA A 109 9.18 7.79 -3.79
CA ALA A 109 8.53 9.09 -3.60
C ALA A 109 7.05 8.96 -3.19
N VAL A 110 6.34 7.95 -3.71
CA VAL A 110 4.87 7.92 -3.61
C VAL A 110 4.29 6.76 -2.80
N TYR A 111 5.01 5.66 -2.60
CA TYR A 111 4.39 4.45 -2.03
C TYR A 111 3.83 4.72 -0.62
N GLY A 112 4.60 5.38 0.26
CA GLY A 112 4.11 5.65 1.61
C GLY A 112 3.00 6.68 1.68
N VAL A 113 2.92 7.62 0.74
CA VAL A 113 1.76 8.53 0.61
C VAL A 113 0.50 7.71 0.33
N ASN A 114 0.58 6.74 -0.59
CA ASN A 114 -0.52 5.82 -0.85
C ASN A 114 -0.88 5.02 0.40
N ASP A 115 0.10 4.51 1.13
CA ASP A 115 -0.16 3.73 2.35
C ASP A 115 -0.85 4.55 3.45
N TRP A 116 -0.47 5.82 3.65
CA TRP A 116 -1.17 6.71 4.59
C TRP A 116 -2.60 6.99 4.18
N ILE A 117 -2.86 7.24 2.89
CA ILE A 117 -4.22 7.44 2.37
C ILE A 117 -5.08 6.20 2.63
N PHE A 118 -4.55 5.01 2.33
CA PHE A 118 -5.30 3.77 2.50
C PHE A 118 -5.42 3.32 3.96
N PHE A 119 -4.47 3.67 4.83
CA PHE A 119 -4.60 3.52 6.27
C PHE A 119 -5.82 4.29 6.79
N LEU A 120 -5.94 5.58 6.42
CA LEU A 120 -7.08 6.40 6.82
C LEU A 120 -8.39 5.86 6.24
N PHE A 121 -8.37 5.42 4.98
CA PHE A 121 -9.52 4.80 4.34
C PHE A 121 -9.99 3.54 5.07
N PHE A 122 -9.12 2.56 5.30
CA PHE A 122 -9.51 1.32 5.98
C PHE A 122 -9.93 1.55 7.43
N THR A 123 -9.26 2.47 8.13
CA THR A 123 -9.65 2.89 9.48
C THR A 123 -11.05 3.48 9.49
N TYR A 124 -11.36 4.39 8.56
CA TYR A 124 -12.69 4.97 8.41
C TYR A 124 -13.75 3.89 8.15
N VAL A 125 -13.50 2.97 7.21
CA VAL A 125 -14.45 1.90 6.90
C VAL A 125 -14.66 0.99 8.11
N PHE A 126 -13.60 0.63 8.84
CA PHE A 126 -13.70 -0.20 10.04
C PHE A 126 -14.61 0.44 11.10
N PHE A 127 -14.38 1.71 11.44
CA PHE A 127 -15.21 2.40 12.42
C PHE A 127 -16.66 2.59 11.95
N ASN A 128 -16.88 2.78 10.65
CA ASN A 128 -18.24 2.83 10.10
C ASN A 128 -18.98 1.48 10.28
N LEU A 129 -18.28 0.36 10.12
CA LEU A 129 -18.85 -0.98 10.34
C LEU A 129 -18.95 -1.40 11.81
N LEU A 130 -18.35 -0.65 12.74
CA LEU A 130 -18.53 -0.88 14.18
C LEU A 130 -19.77 -0.18 14.73
N LYS A 131 -20.18 0.92 14.10
CA LYS A 131 -21.35 1.70 14.50
C LYS A 131 -22.68 1.10 14.03
N ASN A 132 -22.62 0.24 13.01
CA ASN A 132 -23.75 -0.47 12.41
C ASN A 132 -23.75 -1.94 12.83
#